data_AF-A0A344ULC8-F1
#
_entry.id   AF-A0A344ULC8-F1
#
_cell.length_a   1.000
_cell.length_b   1.000
_cell.length_c   1.000
_cell.angle_alpha   90.00
_cell.angle_beta   90.00
_cell.angle_gamma   90.00
#
_symmetry.space_group_name_H-M   'P 1'
#
loop_
_entity.id
_entity.type
_entity.pdbx_description
1 polymer ?
#
loop_
_entity_poly.entity_id
_entity_poly.type
_entity_poly.pdbx_seq_one_letter_code
_entity_poly.pdbx_strand_id
1 'polypeptide(L)'
;MAIQQPINGKIGKNGVRHSEGSLSPNVADTQQNHYLAPDRVIPVIFIPGIMGSNLRMTAERQQRLKSSNNVAWSPDRKEDSLLQAADSPRTRQLRLDPEATVVDLYDPKSNPTGDPKETAAQRHSNAVPVPGSHLSQEEARQRGWGEIYFASYGELLRPANKTYILRSGAHGRSATYKRPPEVLLATLNRLEMQLNRMFANGKLQPEWKGIVGVDPKSWQAASSLPPLTEADLKQASKGCWFPVHAFGYNWLQSNADSARALAKRINDLMAEYKKHSRCEKVIIVTHSMGGLVGRALAHPAYGNLQDKILGVVHGVMPAIGAAAAYRRMLAGFESAGFSFSKLKEGAEDYVANLIVGNTGPEVMPVLGNAPGGLQLLPSIGYGANWLKITDERGSVLKQLPSADPYAEIYSRSDVWWGLLRQNWLNPARLPTAGADYTRQYLKDARKFHQSLAGFYHPCSYAHYGCDNNRKAFQNVVWKLKGNIKPEQVDSLAVTLEDGKGKIHFRGPGTDLSQARAAIPIQAFAYEATIQPPAEAGDQTVPMLSADDQSRSGKFKGIFRQTGYEHQASYKDARTVASTLYSIIQIAKQMKWESA
;
A
#
# COMPACT_ATOMS: atom_id res chain seq x y z
N MET A 1 23.69 -31.16 -25.48
CA MET A 1 22.47 -30.52 -24.95
C MET A 1 21.31 -31.21 -25.64
N ALA A 2 20.41 -31.87 -24.90
CA ALA A 2 19.19 -32.39 -25.51
C ALA A 2 18.32 -31.18 -25.91
N ILE A 3 17.98 -31.09 -27.19
CA ILE A 3 16.99 -30.11 -27.66
C ILE A 3 15.67 -30.48 -26.97
N GLN A 4 14.99 -29.50 -26.37
CA GLN A 4 13.69 -29.71 -25.71
C GLN A 4 12.59 -29.17 -26.62
N GLN A 5 11.55 -29.96 -26.87
CA GLN A 5 10.40 -29.56 -27.67
C GLN A 5 9.19 -29.32 -26.75
N PRO A 6 8.70 -28.08 -26.60
CA PRO A 6 7.48 -27.79 -25.84
C PRO A 6 6.23 -28.21 -26.65
N ILE A 7 5.31 -28.93 -26.01
CA ILE A 7 4.02 -29.35 -26.58
C ILE A 7 2.90 -28.80 -25.69
N ASN A 8 2.11 -27.88 -26.22
CA ASN A 8 0.97 -27.31 -25.49
C ASN A 8 -0.22 -28.27 -25.55
N GLY A 9 -0.95 -28.42 -24.44
CA GLY A 9 -2.20 -29.18 -24.41
C GLY A 9 -3.31 -28.57 -25.28
N LYS A 10 -4.18 -29.43 -25.81
CA LYS A 10 -5.42 -29.10 -26.53
C LYS A 10 -6.62 -29.48 -25.67
N ILE A 11 -7.73 -28.76 -25.81
CA ILE A 11 -9.02 -29.11 -25.18
C ILE A 11 -9.82 -29.92 -26.20
N GLY A 12 -10.17 -31.16 -25.86
CA GLY A 12 -11.02 -32.02 -26.70
C GLY A 12 -12.47 -31.58 -26.71
N LYS A 13 -13.28 -32.08 -27.66
CA LYS A 13 -14.72 -31.77 -27.78
C LYS A 13 -15.55 -32.15 -26.55
N ASN A 14 -15.00 -33.02 -25.69
CA ASN A 14 -15.56 -33.44 -24.41
C ASN A 14 -15.07 -32.60 -23.20
N GLY A 15 -14.32 -31.52 -23.44
CA GLY A 15 -13.71 -30.69 -22.40
C GLY A 15 -12.43 -31.26 -21.79
N VAL A 16 -12.01 -32.46 -22.18
CA VAL A 16 -10.81 -33.13 -21.63
C VAL A 16 -9.56 -32.54 -22.27
N ARG A 17 -8.65 -32.05 -21.42
CA ARG A 17 -7.33 -31.56 -21.84
C ARG A 17 -6.42 -32.74 -22.15
N HIS A 18 -5.87 -32.77 -23.36
CA HIS A 18 -4.92 -33.79 -23.79
C HIS A 18 -3.71 -33.13 -24.45
N SER A 19 -2.55 -33.73 -24.30
CA SER A 19 -1.33 -33.34 -25.01
C SER A 19 -0.73 -34.61 -25.58
N GLU A 20 -0.44 -34.61 -26.88
CA GLU A 20 0.00 -35.80 -27.60
C GLU A 20 1.46 -35.65 -27.99
N GLY A 21 2.24 -36.70 -27.74
CA GLY A 21 3.67 -36.78 -28.03
C GLY A 21 4.02 -38.08 -28.73
N SER A 22 5.20 -38.16 -29.32
CA SER A 22 5.71 -39.35 -30.00
C SER A 22 6.78 -40.04 -29.16
N LEU A 23 6.67 -41.35 -29.02
CA LEU A 23 7.66 -42.19 -28.31
C LEU A 23 8.65 -42.89 -29.26
N SER A 24 8.50 -42.69 -30.58
CA SER A 24 9.35 -43.36 -31.57
C SER A 24 10.67 -42.59 -31.75
N PRO A 25 11.83 -43.25 -31.57
CA PRO A 25 13.15 -42.65 -31.81
C PRO A 25 13.34 -42.11 -33.24
N ASN A 26 12.54 -42.61 -34.18
CA ASN A 26 12.62 -42.24 -35.60
C ASN A 26 11.75 -41.01 -35.95
N VAL A 27 10.98 -40.50 -34.98
CA VAL A 27 10.03 -39.39 -35.18
C VAL A 27 10.40 -38.17 -34.32
N ALA A 28 10.99 -38.38 -33.14
CA ALA A 28 11.54 -37.31 -32.31
C ALA A 28 12.71 -37.84 -31.45
N ASP A 29 13.90 -37.26 -31.62
CA ASP A 29 15.10 -37.53 -30.82
C ASP A 29 15.28 -36.54 -29.66
N THR A 30 14.25 -35.73 -29.41
CA THR A 30 14.25 -34.60 -28.47
C THR A 30 13.32 -34.86 -27.28
N GLN A 31 13.67 -34.33 -26.11
CA GLN A 31 12.82 -34.44 -24.92
C GLN A 31 11.55 -33.60 -25.11
N GLN A 32 10.39 -34.25 -25.15
CA GLN A 32 9.08 -33.58 -25.26
C GLN A 32 8.57 -33.14 -23.89
N ASN A 33 8.30 -31.85 -23.74
CA ASN A 33 7.77 -31.24 -22.51
C ASN A 33 6.32 -30.82 -22.73
N HIS A 34 5.38 -31.55 -22.13
CA HIS A 34 3.95 -31.29 -22.27
C HIS A 34 3.45 -30.31 -21.19
N TYR A 35 2.80 -29.23 -21.62
CA TYR A 35 2.22 -28.23 -20.71
C TYR A 35 0.69 -28.33 -20.74
N LEU A 36 0.12 -28.89 -19.67
CA LEU A 36 -1.32 -28.88 -19.41
C LEU A 36 -1.61 -27.78 -18.39
N ALA A 37 -2.35 -26.76 -18.79
CA ALA A 37 -2.83 -25.76 -17.85
C ALA A 37 -3.66 -26.46 -16.75
N PRO A 38 -3.64 -25.99 -15.50
CA PRO A 38 -4.48 -26.56 -14.43
C PRO A 38 -5.97 -26.33 -14.70
N ASP A 39 -6.83 -27.26 -14.28
CA ASP A 39 -8.27 -27.16 -14.50
C ASP A 39 -8.94 -26.13 -13.58
N ARG A 40 -8.27 -25.78 -12.47
CA ARG A 40 -8.77 -24.87 -11.44
C ARG A 40 -7.85 -23.68 -11.28
N VAL A 41 -8.43 -22.54 -10.96
CA VAL A 41 -7.70 -21.30 -10.72
C VAL A 41 -8.26 -20.57 -9.50
N ILE A 42 -7.36 -20.10 -8.64
CA ILE A 42 -7.67 -19.20 -7.52
C ILE A 42 -6.82 -17.94 -7.73
N PRO A 43 -7.35 -16.88 -8.34
CA PRO A 43 -6.62 -15.63 -8.50
C PRO A 43 -6.22 -15.06 -7.14
N VAL A 44 -4.96 -14.65 -7.02
CA VAL A 44 -4.44 -13.90 -5.88
C VAL A 44 -4.39 -12.43 -6.28
N ILE A 45 -5.15 -11.59 -5.62
CA ILE A 45 -5.32 -10.18 -5.99
C ILE A 45 -4.64 -9.31 -4.95
N PHE A 46 -3.57 -8.64 -5.36
CA PHE A 46 -2.86 -7.67 -4.56
C PHE A 46 -3.52 -6.30 -4.65
N ILE A 47 -3.78 -5.69 -3.49
CA ILE A 47 -4.35 -4.34 -3.37
C ILE A 47 -3.33 -3.45 -2.64
N PRO A 48 -2.80 -2.40 -3.27
CA PRO A 48 -1.73 -1.58 -2.72
C PRO A 48 -2.19 -0.63 -1.60
N GLY A 49 -1.26 0.12 -1.02
CA GLY A 49 -1.55 1.15 -0.02
C GLY A 49 -2.08 2.46 -0.59
N ILE A 50 -2.32 3.41 0.30
CA ILE A 50 -2.48 4.82 -0.10
C ILE A 50 -1.23 5.27 -0.86
N MET A 51 -1.41 6.05 -1.94
CA MET A 51 -0.32 6.44 -2.85
C MET A 51 0.39 5.26 -3.56
N GLY A 52 -0.12 4.05 -3.42
CA GLY A 52 0.46 2.85 -4.01
C GLY A 52 -0.02 2.52 -5.42
N SER A 53 -0.93 3.33 -6.00
CA SER A 53 -1.44 3.15 -7.36
C SER A 53 -1.06 4.34 -8.23
N ASN A 54 -0.62 4.09 -9.47
CA ASN A 54 -0.39 5.11 -10.48
C ASN A 54 -1.72 5.77 -10.87
N LEU A 55 -1.75 7.10 -10.90
CA LEU A 55 -2.92 7.89 -11.27
C LEU A 55 -2.63 8.75 -12.49
N ARG A 56 -3.65 8.96 -13.30
CA ARG A 56 -3.65 9.91 -14.42
C ARG A 56 -4.78 10.92 -14.29
N MET A 57 -4.56 12.10 -14.85
CA MET A 57 -5.50 13.20 -14.94
C MET A 57 -6.51 12.97 -16.07
N THR A 58 -7.70 13.58 -15.96
CA THR A 58 -8.61 13.69 -17.11
C THR A 58 -8.01 14.60 -18.19
N ALA A 59 -8.54 14.51 -19.41
CA ALA A 59 -8.09 15.33 -20.54
C ALA A 59 -8.27 16.83 -20.27
N GLU A 60 -9.38 17.21 -19.64
CA GLU A 60 -9.69 18.59 -19.27
C GLU A 60 -8.66 19.12 -18.26
N ARG A 61 -8.27 18.27 -17.29
CA ARG A 61 -7.28 18.65 -16.28
C ARG A 61 -5.86 18.75 -16.87
N GLN A 62 -5.49 17.82 -17.73
CA GLN A 62 -4.23 17.88 -18.48
C GLN A 62 -4.13 19.19 -19.28
N GLN A 63 -5.18 19.55 -20.01
CA GLN A 63 -5.24 20.79 -20.80
C GLN A 63 -5.14 22.03 -19.90
N ARG A 64 -5.88 22.06 -18.78
CA ARG A 64 -5.84 23.18 -17.82
C ARG A 64 -4.45 23.39 -17.22
N LEU A 65 -3.72 22.30 -16.97
CA LEU A 65 -2.35 22.33 -16.45
C LEU A 65 -1.29 22.48 -17.54
N LYS A 66 -1.67 22.52 -18.83
CA LYS A 66 -0.75 22.56 -19.98
C LYS A 66 0.34 21.48 -19.89
N SER A 67 -0.01 20.30 -19.38
CA SER A 67 0.93 19.20 -19.18
C SER A 67 1.11 18.41 -20.49
N SER A 68 2.35 18.02 -20.78
CA SER A 68 2.72 17.23 -21.97
C SER A 68 2.17 15.81 -21.97
N ASN A 69 1.84 15.29 -20.77
CA ASN A 69 1.20 14.00 -20.56
C ASN A 69 0.10 14.13 -19.49
N ASN A 70 -0.66 13.06 -19.28
CA ASN A 70 -1.71 13.03 -18.25
C ASN A 70 -1.27 12.41 -16.92
N VAL A 71 0.03 12.25 -16.63
CA VAL A 71 0.47 11.65 -15.35
C VAL A 71 0.07 12.57 -14.18
N ALA A 72 -0.75 12.04 -13.26
CA ALA A 72 -1.08 12.69 -12.00
C ALA A 72 -0.13 12.26 -10.89
N TRP A 73 0.14 10.95 -10.82
CA TRP A 73 0.98 10.31 -9.81
C TRP A 73 1.60 9.04 -10.39
N SER A 74 2.93 8.99 -10.51
CA SER A 74 3.63 7.75 -10.85
C SER A 74 5.07 7.76 -10.32
N PRO A 75 5.29 7.27 -9.08
CA PRO A 75 6.59 7.33 -8.41
C PRO A 75 7.74 6.61 -9.14
N ASP A 76 7.43 5.59 -9.95
CA ASP A 76 8.43 4.89 -10.77
C ASP A 76 8.99 5.78 -11.89
N ARG A 77 8.22 6.79 -12.31
CA ARG A 77 8.59 7.74 -13.37
C ARG A 77 9.33 8.93 -12.77
N LYS A 78 10.64 8.77 -12.62
CA LYS A 78 11.52 9.74 -11.95
C LYS A 78 11.47 11.14 -12.57
N GLU A 79 11.44 11.26 -13.89
CA GLU A 79 11.37 12.56 -14.58
C GLU A 79 10.07 13.30 -14.24
N ASP A 80 8.93 12.62 -14.37
CA ASP A 80 7.62 13.18 -13.99
C ASP A 80 7.57 13.53 -12.50
N SER A 81 8.14 12.67 -11.64
CA SER A 81 8.20 12.89 -10.19
C SER A 81 9.04 14.11 -9.82
N LEU A 82 10.15 14.37 -10.52
CA LEU A 82 10.98 15.57 -10.34
C LEU A 82 10.25 16.85 -10.75
N LEU A 83 9.50 16.81 -11.85
CA LEU A 83 8.67 17.94 -12.27
C LEU A 83 7.55 18.22 -11.26
N GLN A 84 6.89 17.16 -10.79
CA GLN A 84 5.83 17.26 -9.78
C GLN A 84 6.36 17.75 -8.43
N ALA A 85 7.61 17.48 -8.09
CA ALA A 85 8.22 17.98 -6.86
C ALA A 85 8.31 19.52 -6.83
N ALA A 86 8.38 20.17 -7.99
CA ALA A 86 8.37 21.62 -8.13
C ALA A 86 6.96 22.23 -8.19
N ASP A 87 5.89 21.42 -8.14
CA ASP A 87 4.52 21.93 -8.21
C ASP A 87 4.19 22.81 -7.00
N SER A 88 3.64 24.01 -7.27
CA SER A 88 3.06 24.84 -6.22
C SER A 88 1.89 24.13 -5.51
N PRO A 89 1.51 24.50 -4.27
CA PRO A 89 0.31 23.97 -3.61
C PRO A 89 -0.95 23.98 -4.48
N ARG A 90 -1.13 25.06 -5.26
CA ARG A 90 -2.21 25.19 -6.24
C ARG A 90 -2.11 24.13 -7.34
N THR A 91 -0.93 23.93 -7.90
CA THR A 91 -0.70 22.97 -8.97
C THR A 91 -0.87 21.54 -8.47
N ARG A 92 -0.34 21.21 -7.27
CA ARG A 92 -0.55 19.92 -6.60
C ARG A 92 -2.02 19.61 -6.40
N GLN A 93 -2.79 20.57 -5.87
CA GLN A 93 -4.24 20.41 -5.71
C GLN A 93 -4.94 20.14 -7.04
N LEU A 94 -4.52 20.82 -8.11
CA LEU A 94 -5.11 20.59 -9.43
C LEU A 94 -4.75 19.22 -10.00
N ARG A 95 -3.51 18.77 -9.81
CA ARG A 95 -3.02 17.49 -10.34
C ARG A 95 -3.63 16.29 -9.59
N LEU A 96 -3.72 16.38 -8.27
CA LEU A 96 -4.16 15.33 -7.36
C LEU A 96 -5.57 15.62 -6.83
N ASP A 97 -6.52 15.73 -7.76
CA ASP A 97 -7.94 16.03 -7.51
C ASP A 97 -8.76 14.73 -7.66
N PRO A 98 -9.49 14.25 -6.62
CA PRO A 98 -10.24 12.99 -6.69
C PRO A 98 -11.32 12.96 -7.79
N GLU A 99 -11.82 14.12 -8.21
CA GLU A 99 -12.84 14.26 -9.26
C GLU A 99 -12.23 14.31 -10.67
N ALA A 100 -10.92 14.57 -10.77
CA ALA A 100 -10.22 14.73 -12.04
C ALA A 100 -9.04 13.74 -12.20
N THR A 101 -9.03 12.67 -11.42
CA THR A 101 -8.02 11.62 -11.46
C THR A 101 -8.66 10.25 -11.52
N VAL A 102 -8.01 9.33 -12.24
CA VAL A 102 -8.39 7.92 -12.33
C VAL A 102 -7.12 7.06 -12.25
N VAL A 103 -7.28 5.76 -11.98
CA VAL A 103 -6.16 4.82 -12.05
C VAL A 103 -5.60 4.79 -13.47
N ASP A 104 -4.28 4.80 -13.59
CA ASP A 104 -3.60 4.56 -14.87
C ASP A 104 -3.62 3.05 -15.14
N LEU A 105 -4.72 2.56 -15.72
CA LEU A 105 -4.95 1.15 -16.04
C LEU A 105 -4.22 0.77 -17.33
N TYR A 106 -3.68 -0.44 -17.40
CA TYR A 106 -3.14 -0.90 -18.68
C TYR A 106 -4.26 -1.25 -19.67
N ASP A 107 -4.51 -0.37 -20.63
CA ASP A 107 -5.39 -0.62 -21.76
C ASP A 107 -4.84 0.05 -23.04
N PRO A 108 -4.25 -0.73 -23.98
CA PRO A 108 -3.66 -0.19 -25.19
C PRO A 108 -4.69 0.35 -26.21
N LYS A 109 -5.99 0.12 -26.01
CA LYS A 109 -7.05 0.53 -26.93
C LYS A 109 -7.82 1.75 -26.44
N SER A 110 -8.22 1.75 -25.17
CA SER A 110 -9.17 2.74 -24.65
C SER A 110 -8.57 3.70 -23.61
N ASN A 111 -7.34 3.47 -23.16
CA ASN A 111 -6.67 4.34 -22.19
C ASN A 111 -5.52 5.15 -22.83
N PRO A 112 -5.75 6.41 -23.26
CA PRO A 112 -4.70 7.27 -23.79
C PRO A 112 -3.77 7.76 -22.66
N THR A 113 -2.47 7.80 -22.96
CA THR A 113 -1.39 8.31 -22.10
C THR A 113 -1.37 9.84 -22.00
N GLY A 114 -2.19 10.53 -22.80
CA GLY A 114 -2.17 11.98 -22.92
C GLY A 114 -0.93 12.53 -23.64
N ASP A 115 0.03 11.68 -24.02
CA ASP A 115 1.19 12.01 -24.84
C ASP A 115 1.11 11.18 -26.14
N PRO A 116 0.93 11.80 -27.32
CA PRO A 116 0.84 11.08 -28.58
C PRO A 116 2.12 10.29 -28.95
N LYS A 117 3.24 10.55 -28.27
CA LYS A 117 4.51 9.85 -28.48
C LYS A 117 4.70 8.64 -27.55
N GLU A 118 3.79 8.43 -26.60
CA GLU A 118 3.89 7.36 -25.61
C GLU A 118 2.75 6.35 -25.75
N THR A 119 3.11 5.09 -25.95
CA THR A 119 2.17 3.96 -25.96
C THR A 119 1.83 3.51 -24.53
N ALA A 120 0.68 2.84 -24.36
CA ALA A 120 0.32 2.24 -23.07
C ALA A 120 1.39 1.25 -22.55
N ALA A 121 2.05 0.52 -23.45
CA ALA A 121 3.12 -0.42 -23.11
C ALA A 121 4.38 0.28 -22.56
N GLN A 122 4.73 1.45 -23.11
CA GLN A 122 5.81 2.31 -22.58
C GLN A 122 5.42 2.91 -21.23
N ARG A 123 4.17 3.38 -21.08
CA ARG A 123 3.63 3.92 -19.82
C ARG A 123 3.72 2.90 -18.68
N HIS A 124 3.43 1.63 -18.97
CA HIS A 124 3.44 0.50 -18.03
C HIS A 124 4.69 -0.38 -18.19
N SER A 125 5.83 0.24 -18.49
CA SER A 125 7.11 -0.47 -18.67
C SER A 125 7.69 -1.01 -17.35
N ASN A 126 7.24 -0.48 -16.21
CA ASN A 126 7.59 -0.95 -14.86
C ASN A 126 7.10 -2.38 -14.55
N ALA A 127 6.12 -2.90 -15.29
CA ALA A 127 5.60 -4.27 -15.13
C ALA A 127 6.58 -5.34 -15.65
N VAL A 128 7.75 -5.50 -15.03
CA VAL A 128 8.83 -6.37 -15.50
C VAL A 128 8.83 -7.70 -14.74
N PRO A 129 8.54 -8.85 -15.40
CA PRO A 129 8.74 -10.17 -14.82
C PRO A 129 10.22 -10.49 -14.57
N VAL A 130 10.49 -11.41 -13.63
CA VAL A 130 11.86 -11.88 -13.40
C VAL A 130 12.42 -12.69 -14.57
N PRO A 131 13.74 -12.66 -14.84
CA PRO A 131 14.36 -13.65 -15.72
C PRO A 131 14.07 -15.08 -15.23
N GLY A 132 13.52 -15.93 -16.09
CA GLY A 132 13.07 -17.29 -15.74
C GLY A 132 11.63 -17.40 -15.22
N SER A 133 10.91 -16.27 -15.13
CA SER A 133 9.45 -16.24 -15.06
C SER A 133 8.86 -16.91 -16.30
N HIS A 134 7.70 -17.56 -16.13
CA HIS A 134 6.90 -18.02 -17.26
C HIS A 134 6.07 -16.89 -17.89
N LEU A 135 5.89 -15.77 -17.18
CA LEU A 135 5.15 -14.60 -17.63
C LEU A 135 6.00 -13.73 -18.56
N SER A 136 5.42 -13.37 -19.69
CA SER A 136 5.85 -12.24 -20.51
C SER A 136 5.55 -10.90 -19.84
N GLN A 137 6.25 -9.84 -20.27
CA GLN A 137 5.98 -8.48 -19.79
C GLN A 137 4.55 -8.04 -20.09
N GLU A 138 4.02 -8.47 -21.23
CA GLU A 138 2.65 -8.15 -21.64
C GLU A 138 1.61 -8.80 -20.73
N GLU A 139 1.79 -10.06 -20.36
CA GLU A 139 0.92 -10.72 -19.38
C GLU A 139 1.00 -10.04 -18.01
N ALA A 140 2.17 -9.57 -17.58
CA ALA A 140 2.30 -8.81 -16.35
C ALA A 140 1.55 -7.47 -16.40
N ARG A 141 1.58 -6.76 -17.53
CA ARG A 141 0.76 -5.56 -17.76
C ARG A 141 -0.74 -5.87 -17.71
N GLN A 142 -1.17 -6.93 -18.39
CA GLN A 142 -2.57 -7.38 -18.37
C GLN A 142 -3.06 -7.79 -16.97
N ARG A 143 -2.14 -8.23 -16.09
CA ARG A 143 -2.41 -8.51 -14.67
C ARG A 143 -2.41 -7.26 -13.79
N GLY A 144 -2.26 -6.07 -14.38
CA GLY A 144 -2.27 -4.79 -13.69
C GLY A 144 -0.99 -4.47 -12.91
N TRP A 145 0.11 -5.20 -13.12
CA TRP A 145 1.34 -4.96 -12.36
C TRP A 145 1.94 -3.57 -12.61
N GLY A 146 1.67 -2.96 -13.77
CA GLY A 146 2.12 -1.60 -14.06
C GLY A 146 1.24 -0.51 -13.44
N GLU A 147 0.11 -0.86 -12.85
CA GLU A 147 -0.85 0.10 -12.27
C GLU A 147 -0.47 0.55 -10.86
N ILE A 148 0.51 -0.11 -10.25
CA ILE A 148 0.93 0.14 -8.87
C ILE A 148 2.33 0.77 -8.83
N TYR A 149 2.69 1.35 -7.69
CA TYR A 149 4.05 1.78 -7.42
C TYR A 149 4.97 0.55 -7.34
N PHE A 150 5.53 0.18 -8.48
CA PHE A 150 6.19 -1.09 -8.65
C PHE A 150 7.48 -1.16 -7.85
N ALA A 151 8.29 -0.11 -7.71
CA ALA A 151 9.51 -0.21 -6.88
C ALA A 151 9.21 -0.57 -5.41
N SER A 152 8.07 -0.12 -4.88
CA SER A 152 7.64 -0.42 -3.52
C SER A 152 7.10 -1.84 -3.36
N TYR A 153 6.36 -2.32 -4.36
CA TYR A 153 5.74 -3.64 -4.36
C TYR A 153 6.51 -4.68 -5.20
N GLY A 154 7.69 -4.30 -5.68
CA GLY A 154 8.44 -4.98 -6.73
C GLY A 154 9.86 -5.33 -6.33
N GLU A 155 10.22 -5.23 -5.04
CA GLU A 155 11.51 -5.66 -4.56
C GLU A 155 11.38 -6.66 -3.41
N LEU A 156 12.21 -7.72 -3.44
CA LEU A 156 12.43 -8.62 -2.33
C LEU A 156 13.90 -8.98 -2.21
N LEU A 157 14.41 -9.01 -0.98
CA LEU A 157 15.78 -9.40 -0.67
C LEU A 157 16.12 -10.83 -1.10
N ARG A 158 17.41 -11.05 -1.40
CA ARG A 158 18.08 -12.34 -1.66
C ARG A 158 17.67 -13.41 -0.62
N PRO A 159 17.66 -14.71 -0.98
CA PRO A 159 17.80 -15.75 0.03
C PRO A 159 19.10 -15.50 0.81
N ALA A 160 19.00 -15.27 2.12
CA ALA A 160 20.14 -15.42 3.01
C ALA A 160 20.62 -16.88 2.87
N ASN A 161 21.87 -17.05 2.44
CA ASN A 161 22.56 -18.31 2.21
C ASN A 161 22.17 -19.08 0.92
N LYS A 162 22.93 -18.86 -0.16
CA LYS A 162 23.70 -19.91 -0.87
C LYS A 162 24.34 -19.39 -2.16
N THR A 163 25.67 -19.42 -2.19
CA THR A 163 26.46 -19.54 -3.41
C THR A 163 26.11 -20.89 -4.04
N TYR A 164 25.26 -20.92 -5.07
CA TYR A 164 25.11 -22.11 -5.89
C TYR A 164 26.24 -22.13 -6.91
N ILE A 165 27.31 -22.87 -6.60
CA ILE A 165 28.27 -23.30 -7.62
C ILE A 165 27.54 -24.34 -8.47
N LEU A 166 27.20 -23.99 -9.71
CA LEU A 166 26.87 -24.98 -10.72
C LEU A 166 28.17 -25.76 -11.01
N ARG A 167 28.35 -26.91 -10.36
CA ARG A 167 29.32 -27.90 -10.84
C ARG A 167 28.70 -28.62 -12.03
N SER A 168 28.92 -28.10 -13.24
CA SER A 168 28.90 -28.94 -14.43
C SER A 168 30.22 -29.71 -14.48
N GLY A 169 30.14 -31.03 -14.37
CA GLY A 169 31.28 -31.91 -14.55
C GLY A 169 31.81 -31.90 -15.99
N ALA A 170 33.08 -32.28 -16.09
CA ALA A 170 33.90 -32.56 -17.26
C ALA A 170 34.45 -31.35 -18.04
N HIS A 171 35.77 -31.18 -17.94
CA HIS A 171 36.66 -30.26 -18.65
C HIS A 171 36.84 -28.88 -17.99
N GLY A 172 37.91 -28.80 -17.19
CA GLY A 172 38.34 -27.61 -16.48
C GLY A 172 38.68 -26.47 -17.42
N ARG A 173 37.81 -25.45 -17.45
CA ARG A 173 38.13 -24.06 -17.73
C ARG A 173 37.21 -23.19 -16.88
N SER A 174 37.78 -22.52 -15.88
CA SER A 174 37.08 -21.52 -15.05
C SER A 174 36.85 -20.26 -15.88
N ALA A 175 35.74 -20.20 -16.59
CA ALA A 175 35.24 -18.94 -17.15
C ALA A 175 34.55 -18.17 -16.02
N THR A 176 35.18 -17.10 -15.54
CA THR A 176 34.57 -16.13 -14.64
C THR A 176 33.50 -15.36 -15.41
N TYR A 177 32.27 -15.90 -15.42
CA TYR A 177 31.11 -15.15 -15.89
C TYR A 177 30.80 -14.05 -14.87
N LYS A 178 31.26 -12.81 -15.14
CA LYS A 178 30.77 -11.63 -14.43
C LYS A 178 29.28 -11.49 -14.75
N ARG A 179 28.42 -11.82 -13.79
CA ARG A 179 26.98 -11.54 -13.87
C ARG A 179 26.77 -10.04 -14.13
N PRO A 180 25.80 -9.66 -14.99
CA PRO A 180 25.39 -8.27 -15.11
C PRO A 180 24.83 -7.76 -13.77
N PRO A 181 24.82 -6.43 -13.54
CA PRO A 181 24.34 -5.82 -12.30
C PRO A 181 22.92 -6.25 -11.95
N GLU A 182 22.69 -6.38 -10.64
CA GLU A 182 21.57 -7.02 -9.96
C GLU A 182 20.19 -6.51 -10.44
N VAL A 183 19.39 -7.39 -11.03
CA VAL A 183 17.95 -7.15 -11.20
C VAL A 183 17.29 -7.51 -9.87
N LEU A 184 16.98 -6.49 -9.05
CA LEU A 184 16.04 -6.57 -7.94
C LEU A 184 14.65 -6.87 -8.50
N LEU A 185 13.96 -7.85 -7.94
CA LEU A 185 12.83 -8.47 -8.63
C LEU A 185 11.59 -8.67 -7.75
N ALA A 186 10.46 -8.55 -8.44
CA ALA A 186 9.11 -8.26 -7.96
C ALA A 186 8.50 -9.19 -6.91
N THR A 187 7.97 -8.61 -5.82
CA THR A 187 7.16 -9.32 -4.81
C THR A 187 6.02 -10.08 -5.47
N LEU A 188 5.33 -9.48 -6.44
CA LEU A 188 4.22 -10.12 -7.17
C LEU A 188 4.67 -11.32 -8.00
N ASN A 189 5.80 -11.19 -8.72
CA ASN A 189 6.32 -12.28 -9.53
C ASN A 189 6.83 -13.43 -8.68
N ARG A 190 7.61 -13.11 -7.65
CA ARG A 190 8.15 -14.10 -6.74
C ARG A 190 7.03 -14.84 -6.01
N LEU A 191 5.99 -14.12 -5.59
CA LEU A 191 4.79 -14.70 -5.00
C LEU A 191 4.15 -15.70 -5.97
N GLU A 192 3.90 -15.30 -7.21
CA GLU A 192 3.30 -16.19 -8.20
C GLU A 192 4.18 -17.42 -8.51
N MET A 193 5.48 -17.21 -8.70
CA MET A 193 6.41 -18.29 -8.96
C MET A 193 6.44 -19.28 -7.79
N GLN A 194 6.51 -18.80 -6.55
CA GLN A 194 6.54 -19.67 -5.38
C GLN A 194 5.22 -20.44 -5.24
N LEU A 195 4.08 -19.80 -5.44
CA LEU A 195 2.76 -20.45 -5.39
C LEU A 195 2.57 -21.50 -6.50
N ASN A 196 3.14 -21.29 -7.69
CA ASN A 196 2.92 -22.20 -8.82
C ASN A 196 4.10 -23.16 -9.08
N ARG A 197 5.19 -23.03 -8.34
CA ARG A 197 6.37 -23.92 -8.37
C ARG A 197 6.70 -24.43 -6.98
N MET A 198 5.70 -25.01 -6.29
CA MET A 198 5.92 -25.59 -4.96
C MET A 198 6.77 -26.87 -4.99
N PHE A 199 6.59 -27.67 -6.04
CA PHE A 199 7.30 -28.93 -6.25
C PHE A 199 7.88 -29.00 -7.67
N ALA A 200 9.01 -29.69 -7.85
CA ALA A 200 9.41 -30.19 -9.17
C ALA A 200 9.94 -31.62 -9.04
N ASN A 201 9.60 -32.48 -10.00
CA ASN A 201 9.95 -33.90 -9.99
C ASN A 201 9.57 -34.59 -8.66
N GLY A 202 8.41 -34.24 -8.10
CA GLY A 202 7.90 -34.75 -6.82
C GLY A 202 8.63 -34.24 -5.57
N LYS A 203 9.65 -33.38 -5.70
CA LYS A 203 10.44 -32.85 -4.58
C LYS A 203 10.06 -31.40 -4.29
N LEU A 204 9.99 -31.07 -3.00
CA LEU A 204 9.76 -29.70 -2.52
C LEU A 204 10.85 -28.76 -3.04
N GLN A 205 10.46 -27.62 -3.59
CA GLN A 205 11.39 -26.62 -4.09
C GLN A 205 12.17 -25.95 -2.94
N PRO A 206 13.46 -25.57 -3.15
CA PRO A 206 14.31 -24.99 -2.10
C PRO A 206 13.72 -23.76 -1.40
N GLU A 207 12.97 -22.93 -2.13
CA GLU A 207 12.34 -21.70 -1.64
C GLU A 207 11.32 -21.97 -0.54
N TRP A 208 10.69 -23.15 -0.54
CA TRP A 208 9.69 -23.55 0.45
C TRP A 208 10.30 -24.19 1.71
N LYS A 209 11.59 -24.52 1.72
CA LYS A 209 12.26 -25.11 2.90
C LYS A 209 12.33 -24.16 4.08
N GLY A 210 12.28 -22.85 3.82
CA GLY A 210 12.22 -21.83 4.86
C GLY A 210 10.81 -21.60 5.41
N ILE A 211 9.80 -22.37 4.97
CA ILE A 211 8.38 -22.21 5.34
C ILE A 211 7.76 -23.55 5.77
N VAL A 212 7.99 -24.61 5.01
CA VAL A 212 7.48 -25.96 5.30
C VAL A 212 8.29 -26.59 6.43
N GLY A 213 7.59 -27.10 7.45
CA GLY A 213 8.17 -27.68 8.66
C GLY A 213 8.77 -26.65 9.62
N VAL A 214 8.66 -25.35 9.32
CA VAL A 214 9.20 -24.28 10.15
C VAL A 214 8.11 -23.75 11.09
N ASP A 215 8.45 -23.58 12.37
CA ASP A 215 7.55 -22.96 13.35
C ASP A 215 7.26 -21.50 12.96
N PRO A 216 5.98 -21.12 12.77
CA PRO A 216 5.60 -19.74 12.44
C PRO A 216 6.09 -18.68 13.44
N LYS A 217 6.47 -19.06 14.68
CA LYS A 217 7.16 -18.17 15.63
C LYS A 217 8.46 -17.60 15.08
N SER A 218 9.15 -18.30 14.16
CA SER A 218 10.35 -17.79 13.48
C SER A 218 10.09 -16.55 12.62
N TRP A 219 8.84 -16.36 12.18
CA TRP A 219 8.37 -15.14 11.50
C TRP A 219 7.49 -14.27 12.41
N GLN A 220 7.64 -14.45 13.72
CA GLN A 220 6.99 -13.68 14.78
C GLN A 220 5.46 -13.81 14.79
N ALA A 221 4.96 -15.04 14.57
CA ALA A 221 3.56 -15.36 14.85
C ALA A 221 3.23 -15.06 16.33
N ALA A 222 2.23 -14.21 16.55
CA ALA A 222 1.64 -13.96 17.86
C ALA A 222 0.53 -14.97 18.18
N SER A 223 -0.12 -15.52 17.14
CA SER A 223 -1.09 -16.61 17.27
C SER A 223 -0.39 -17.97 17.38
N SER A 224 -1.02 -18.93 18.05
CA SER A 224 -0.58 -20.33 18.03
C SER A 224 -0.92 -20.97 16.68
N LEU A 225 0.05 -20.99 15.78
CA LEU A 225 -0.10 -21.44 14.40
C LEU A 225 0.70 -22.73 14.16
N PRO A 226 0.11 -23.77 13.54
CA PRO A 226 0.86 -24.99 13.23
C PRO A 226 1.84 -24.73 12.07
N PRO A 227 3.01 -25.39 12.05
CA PRO A 227 3.88 -25.43 10.88
C PRO A 227 3.14 -25.96 9.64
N LEU A 228 3.48 -25.46 8.46
CA LEU A 228 2.99 -26.05 7.21
C LEU A 228 3.68 -27.38 6.92
N THR A 229 2.95 -28.33 6.37
CA THR A 229 3.48 -29.60 5.89
C THR A 229 3.52 -29.65 4.37
N GLU A 230 4.29 -30.57 3.77
CA GLU A 230 4.20 -30.81 2.33
C GLU A 230 2.80 -31.24 1.88
N ALA A 231 2.06 -31.96 2.74
CA ALA A 231 0.69 -32.38 2.47
C ALA A 231 -0.24 -31.17 2.29
N ASP A 232 -0.03 -30.12 3.09
CA ASP A 232 -0.79 -28.88 2.97
C ASP A 232 -0.56 -28.18 1.62
N LEU A 233 0.69 -28.11 1.18
CA LEU A 233 1.04 -27.53 -0.12
C LEU A 233 0.45 -28.37 -1.26
N LYS A 234 0.55 -29.71 -1.17
CA LYS A 234 -0.05 -30.63 -2.14
C LYS A 234 -1.57 -30.46 -2.19
N GLN A 235 -2.24 -30.34 -1.06
CA GLN A 235 -3.68 -30.10 -0.98
C GLN A 235 -4.07 -28.77 -1.64
N ALA A 236 -3.36 -27.69 -1.32
CA ALA A 236 -3.64 -26.37 -1.87
C ALA A 236 -3.39 -26.28 -3.38
N SER A 237 -2.33 -26.92 -3.88
CA SER A 237 -1.89 -26.83 -5.28
C SER A 237 -2.46 -27.90 -6.21
N LYS A 238 -3.17 -28.92 -5.70
CA LYS A 238 -3.67 -30.05 -6.51
C LYS A 238 -4.58 -29.58 -7.66
N GLY A 239 -4.03 -29.59 -8.88
CA GLY A 239 -4.73 -29.17 -10.09
C GLY A 239 -5.14 -27.70 -10.08
N CYS A 240 -4.51 -26.87 -9.25
CA CYS A 240 -4.86 -25.47 -9.04
C CYS A 240 -3.71 -24.54 -9.42
N TRP A 241 -4.05 -23.46 -10.12
CA TRP A 241 -3.14 -22.37 -10.46
C TRP A 241 -3.48 -21.10 -9.66
N PHE A 242 -2.45 -20.35 -9.28
CA PHE A 242 -2.56 -19.11 -8.49
C PHE A 242 -1.97 -17.92 -9.25
N PRO A 243 -2.67 -17.36 -10.25
CA PRO A 243 -2.20 -16.16 -10.94
C PRO A 243 -2.26 -14.96 -10.01
N VAL A 244 -1.19 -14.16 -9.98
CA VAL A 244 -1.11 -12.95 -9.17
C VAL A 244 -1.49 -11.73 -10.01
N HIS A 245 -2.54 -11.04 -9.60
CA HIS A 245 -2.99 -9.77 -10.16
C HIS A 245 -2.67 -8.63 -9.19
N ALA A 246 -2.47 -7.43 -9.72
CA ALA A 246 -2.33 -6.22 -8.93
C ALA A 246 -3.41 -5.23 -9.37
N PHE A 247 -4.32 -4.91 -8.46
CA PHE A 247 -5.45 -4.04 -8.76
C PHE A 247 -5.22 -2.69 -8.06
N GLY A 248 -4.72 -1.73 -8.84
CA GLY A 248 -4.65 -0.34 -8.40
C GLY A 248 -6.04 0.25 -8.17
N TYR A 249 -6.13 1.25 -7.31
CA TYR A 249 -7.35 2.03 -7.04
C TYR A 249 -7.01 3.52 -6.90
N ASN A 250 -8.00 4.39 -7.12
CA ASN A 250 -7.80 5.81 -6.91
C ASN A 250 -7.77 6.10 -5.40
N TRP A 251 -6.56 6.17 -4.84
CA TRP A 251 -6.33 6.40 -3.41
C TRP A 251 -6.73 7.81 -2.93
N LEU A 252 -7.07 8.73 -3.84
CA LEU A 252 -7.67 10.01 -3.49
C LEU A 252 -9.16 9.87 -3.16
N GLN A 253 -9.87 8.93 -3.80
CA GLN A 253 -11.30 8.67 -3.59
C GLN A 253 -11.56 7.86 -2.33
N SER A 254 -12.83 7.78 -1.92
CA SER A 254 -13.23 6.97 -0.76
C SER A 254 -12.86 5.50 -0.99
N ASN A 255 -12.38 4.83 0.06
CA ASN A 255 -12.11 3.39 0.05
C ASN A 255 -13.39 2.57 -0.21
N ALA A 256 -14.58 3.12 0.11
CA ALA A 256 -15.86 2.50 -0.23
C ALA A 256 -16.12 2.47 -1.74
N ASP A 257 -15.82 3.57 -2.45
CA ASP A 257 -15.96 3.65 -3.90
C ASP A 257 -14.91 2.79 -4.60
N SER A 258 -13.69 2.82 -4.08
CA SER A 258 -12.61 1.93 -4.53
C SER A 258 -13.00 0.46 -4.39
N ALA A 259 -13.61 0.06 -3.28
CA ALA A 259 -14.10 -1.30 -3.09
C ALA A 259 -15.22 -1.67 -4.07
N ARG A 260 -16.19 -0.78 -4.34
CA ARG A 260 -17.23 -1.02 -5.35
C ARG A 260 -16.66 -1.21 -6.75
N ALA A 261 -15.74 -0.33 -7.15
CA ALA A 261 -15.09 -0.40 -8.46
C ALA A 261 -14.26 -1.69 -8.61
N LEU A 262 -13.46 -2.02 -7.60
CA LEU A 262 -12.68 -3.25 -7.58
C LEU A 262 -13.56 -4.50 -7.53
N ALA A 263 -14.70 -4.46 -6.84
CA ALA A 263 -15.62 -5.60 -6.83
C ALA A 263 -16.13 -5.95 -8.23
N LYS A 264 -16.45 -4.93 -9.05
CA LYS A 264 -16.78 -5.14 -10.46
C LYS A 264 -15.61 -5.79 -11.21
N ARG A 265 -14.41 -5.23 -11.07
CA ARG A 265 -13.20 -5.73 -11.75
C ARG A 265 -12.85 -7.17 -11.37
N ILE A 266 -13.03 -7.55 -10.10
CA ILE A 266 -12.82 -8.92 -9.60
C ILE A 266 -13.84 -9.87 -10.24
N ASN A 267 -15.12 -9.49 -10.31
CA ASN A 267 -16.13 -10.29 -10.96
C ASN A 267 -15.83 -10.49 -12.46
N ASP A 268 -15.41 -9.43 -13.15
CA ASP A 268 -15.02 -9.49 -14.56
C ASP A 268 -13.81 -10.43 -14.76
N LEU A 269 -12.80 -10.34 -13.89
CA LEU A 269 -11.63 -11.24 -13.90
C LEU A 269 -12.04 -12.71 -13.69
N MET A 270 -12.90 -12.98 -12.70
CA MET A 270 -13.40 -14.33 -12.45
C MET A 270 -14.19 -14.87 -13.65
N ALA A 271 -15.01 -14.03 -14.29
CA ALA A 271 -15.75 -14.39 -15.49
C ALA A 271 -14.81 -14.71 -16.67
N GLU A 272 -13.72 -13.96 -16.84
CA GLU A 272 -12.70 -14.25 -17.85
C GLU A 272 -12.06 -15.61 -17.61
N TYR A 273 -11.63 -15.91 -16.38
CA TYR A 273 -11.05 -17.21 -16.06
C TYR A 273 -12.02 -18.36 -16.28
N LYS A 274 -13.32 -18.17 -15.96
CA LYS A 274 -14.38 -19.17 -16.17
C LYS A 274 -14.55 -19.62 -17.61
N LYS A 275 -14.09 -18.84 -18.60
CA LYS A 275 -14.13 -19.24 -20.02
C LYS A 275 -13.25 -20.46 -20.32
N HIS A 276 -12.19 -20.66 -19.53
CA HIS A 276 -11.18 -21.67 -19.82
C HIS A 276 -10.85 -22.57 -18.62
N SER A 277 -11.06 -22.12 -17.39
CA SER A 277 -10.74 -22.84 -16.16
C SER A 277 -11.79 -22.61 -15.09
N ARG A 278 -11.85 -23.49 -14.10
CA ARG A 278 -12.79 -23.37 -13.00
C ARG A 278 -12.32 -22.33 -11.98
N CYS A 279 -13.09 -21.25 -11.81
CA CYS A 279 -12.77 -20.11 -10.94
C CYS A 279 -13.98 -19.73 -10.07
N GLU A 280 -13.94 -20.06 -8.78
CA GLU A 280 -15.06 -19.83 -7.84
C GLU A 280 -14.77 -18.76 -6.79
N LYS A 281 -13.51 -18.59 -6.42
CA LYS A 281 -13.09 -17.68 -5.35
C LYS A 281 -11.77 -17.01 -5.72
N VAL A 282 -11.49 -15.90 -5.04
CA VAL A 282 -10.21 -15.19 -5.09
C VAL A 282 -9.58 -15.12 -3.70
N ILE A 283 -8.27 -14.97 -3.63
CA ILE A 283 -7.56 -14.63 -2.39
C ILE A 283 -7.14 -13.17 -2.49
N ILE A 284 -7.41 -12.38 -1.46
CA ILE A 284 -7.01 -10.97 -1.42
C ILE A 284 -5.73 -10.84 -0.58
N VAL A 285 -4.75 -10.12 -1.09
CA VAL A 285 -3.54 -9.72 -0.36
C VAL A 285 -3.48 -8.21 -0.36
N THR A 286 -3.33 -7.59 0.80
CA THR A 286 -3.36 -6.12 0.91
C THR A 286 -2.06 -5.56 1.47
N HIS A 287 -1.79 -4.30 1.15
CA HIS A 287 -0.79 -3.48 1.81
C HIS A 287 -1.43 -2.21 2.37
N SER A 288 -1.09 -1.81 3.59
CA SER A 288 -1.48 -0.53 4.19
C SER A 288 -3.01 -0.29 4.10
N MET A 289 -3.45 0.89 3.63
CA MET A 289 -4.86 1.24 3.43
C MET A 289 -5.60 0.36 2.41
N GLY A 290 -4.88 -0.39 1.56
CA GLY A 290 -5.50 -1.46 0.77
C GLY A 290 -6.21 -2.49 1.65
N GLY A 291 -5.83 -2.61 2.93
CA GLY A 291 -6.55 -3.42 3.91
C GLY A 291 -7.95 -2.89 4.24
N LEU A 292 -8.15 -1.56 4.25
CA LEU A 292 -9.48 -0.94 4.40
C LEU A 292 -10.34 -1.19 3.16
N VAL A 293 -9.73 -1.11 1.98
CA VAL A 293 -10.38 -1.50 0.71
C VAL A 293 -10.73 -3.00 0.74
N GLY A 294 -9.83 -3.87 1.19
CA GLY A 294 -10.05 -5.31 1.33
C GLY A 294 -11.21 -5.66 2.29
N ARG A 295 -11.32 -4.95 3.42
CA ARG A 295 -12.46 -5.08 4.34
C ARG A 295 -13.75 -4.61 3.68
N ALA A 296 -13.72 -3.46 3.02
CA ALA A 296 -14.87 -2.93 2.29
C ALA A 296 -15.29 -3.82 1.11
N LEU A 297 -14.36 -4.49 0.44
CA LEU A 297 -14.65 -5.45 -0.64
C LEU A 297 -15.51 -6.61 -0.14
N ALA A 298 -15.20 -7.16 1.03
CA ALA A 298 -16.01 -8.20 1.65
C ALA A 298 -17.34 -7.66 2.22
N HIS A 299 -17.38 -6.41 2.67
CA HIS A 299 -18.53 -5.84 3.35
C HIS A 299 -19.78 -5.72 2.44
N PRO A 300 -20.98 -6.13 2.92
CA PRO A 300 -22.20 -6.18 2.09
C PRO A 300 -22.68 -4.81 1.58
N ALA A 301 -22.42 -3.72 2.32
CA ALA A 301 -22.80 -2.37 1.88
C ALA A 301 -21.91 -1.78 0.77
N TYR A 302 -20.80 -2.44 0.44
CA TYR A 302 -19.79 -1.91 -0.48
C TYR A 302 -19.51 -2.91 -1.60
N GLY A 303 -18.44 -3.72 -1.50
CA GLY A 303 -18.09 -4.67 -2.56
C GLY A 303 -18.97 -5.91 -2.58
N ASN A 304 -19.54 -6.30 -1.44
CA ASN A 304 -20.38 -7.48 -1.30
C ASN A 304 -19.77 -8.76 -1.90
N LEU A 305 -18.48 -8.98 -1.67
CA LEU A 305 -17.73 -10.15 -2.18
C LEU A 305 -17.32 -11.13 -1.09
N GLN A 306 -17.89 -11.08 0.12
CA GLN A 306 -17.50 -12.01 1.19
C GLN A 306 -17.61 -13.47 0.78
N ASP A 307 -18.61 -13.83 -0.02
CA ASP A 307 -18.78 -15.17 -0.56
C ASP A 307 -17.77 -15.49 -1.66
N LYS A 308 -17.27 -14.51 -2.41
CA LYS A 308 -16.29 -14.73 -3.51
C LYS A 308 -14.83 -14.64 -3.06
N ILE A 309 -14.58 -14.11 -1.86
CA ILE A 309 -13.26 -14.06 -1.26
C ILE A 309 -13.06 -15.34 -0.44
N LEU A 310 -12.05 -16.14 -0.77
CA LEU A 310 -11.70 -17.33 0.01
C LEU A 310 -11.03 -16.95 1.34
N GLY A 311 -10.23 -15.89 1.31
CA GLY A 311 -9.57 -15.34 2.48
C GLY A 311 -8.77 -14.10 2.14
N VAL A 312 -8.33 -13.40 3.19
CA VAL A 312 -7.60 -12.14 3.07
C VAL A 312 -6.30 -12.19 3.89
N VAL A 313 -5.20 -11.74 3.29
CA VAL A 313 -3.93 -11.48 3.98
C VAL A 313 -3.72 -9.98 4.05
N HIS A 314 -3.74 -9.41 5.26
CA HIS A 314 -3.53 -7.99 5.50
C HIS A 314 -2.08 -7.72 5.89
N GLY A 315 -1.38 -6.88 5.10
CA GLY A 315 -0.06 -6.37 5.45
C GLY A 315 -0.11 -4.93 5.93
N VAL A 316 0.50 -4.65 7.09
CA VAL A 316 0.70 -3.31 7.67
C VAL A 316 -0.54 -2.40 7.66
N MET A 317 -1.73 -2.97 7.83
CA MET A 317 -2.98 -2.20 7.72
C MET A 317 -3.14 -1.20 8.89
N PRO A 318 -3.42 0.10 8.64
CA PRO A 318 -3.87 1.05 9.66
C PRO A 318 -5.34 0.78 10.01
N ALA A 319 -5.61 -0.30 10.74
CA ALA A 319 -6.95 -0.85 10.89
C ALA A 319 -7.99 0.11 11.49
N ILE A 320 -7.55 1.07 12.31
CA ILE A 320 -8.37 2.10 12.95
C ILE A 320 -7.82 3.51 12.73
N GLY A 321 -6.98 3.70 11.70
CA GLY A 321 -6.35 4.97 11.33
C GLY A 321 -4.93 5.17 11.89
N ALA A 322 -4.29 6.28 11.58
CA ALA A 322 -2.94 6.63 12.02
C ALA A 322 -2.82 8.14 12.28
N ALA A 323 -2.38 8.54 13.48
CA ALA A 323 -2.26 9.96 13.82
C ALA A 323 -1.17 10.69 13.01
N ALA A 324 -0.29 9.94 12.32
CA ALA A 324 0.61 10.46 11.30
C ALA A 324 -0.12 11.27 10.22
N ALA A 325 -1.37 10.93 9.85
CA ALA A 325 -2.15 11.72 8.89
C ALA A 325 -2.44 13.14 9.38
N TYR A 326 -2.82 13.31 10.65
CA TYR A 326 -3.00 14.63 11.26
C TYR A 326 -1.69 15.42 11.23
N ARG A 327 -0.58 14.79 11.64
CA ARG A 327 0.74 15.45 11.64
C ARG A 327 1.15 15.86 10.24
N ARG A 328 0.99 14.99 9.24
CA ARG A 328 1.42 15.23 7.85
C ARG A 328 0.63 16.36 7.18
N MET A 329 -0.67 16.47 7.46
CA MET A 329 -1.48 17.59 6.95
C MET A 329 -1.08 18.94 7.55
N LEU A 330 -0.54 18.97 8.79
CA LEU A 330 -0.12 20.22 9.44
C LEU A 330 1.37 20.55 9.26
N ALA A 331 2.21 19.53 9.12
CA ALA A 331 3.68 19.66 9.18
C ALA A 331 4.42 19.05 7.99
N GLY A 332 3.69 18.59 6.96
CA GLY A 332 4.27 17.89 5.81
C GLY A 332 4.70 16.47 6.13
N PHE A 333 5.18 15.71 5.14
CA PHE A 333 5.77 14.40 5.42
C PHE A 333 7.15 14.49 6.08
N GLU A 334 7.54 13.45 6.81
CA GLU A 334 8.81 13.39 7.53
C GLU A 334 9.98 13.38 6.53
N SER A 335 10.69 14.49 6.37
CA SER A 335 11.95 14.48 5.61
C SER A 335 12.98 13.70 6.43
N ALA A 336 13.30 12.48 5.98
CA ALA A 336 14.52 11.81 6.41
C ALA A 336 15.67 12.79 6.14
N GLY A 337 16.32 13.27 7.21
CA GLY A 337 17.40 14.24 7.11
C GLY A 337 18.42 13.82 6.05
N PHE A 338 18.76 14.77 5.18
CA PHE A 338 19.66 14.57 4.05
C PHE A 338 21.01 14.04 4.56
N SER A 339 21.29 12.75 4.35
CA SER A 339 22.61 12.17 4.55
C SER A 339 22.90 11.22 3.38
N PHE A 340 23.88 11.59 2.55
CA PHE A 340 24.32 10.85 1.36
C PHE A 340 24.69 9.37 1.65
N SER A 341 24.86 8.97 2.91
CA SER A 341 25.22 7.61 3.33
C SER A 341 24.03 6.67 3.62
N LYS A 342 22.78 7.15 3.66
CA LYS A 342 21.57 6.35 3.98
C LYS A 342 20.70 5.95 2.76
N LEU A 343 21.26 5.92 1.56
CA LEU A 343 20.57 5.56 0.30
C LEU A 343 20.07 4.09 0.18
N LYS A 344 20.14 3.28 1.25
CA LYS A 344 19.76 1.85 1.18
C LYS A 344 18.40 1.51 1.81
N GLU A 345 17.81 2.39 2.63
CA GLU A 345 16.47 2.22 3.21
C GLU A 345 15.75 3.59 3.20
N GLY A 346 14.60 3.70 2.52
CA GLY A 346 13.78 4.94 2.53
C GLY A 346 13.70 5.75 1.24
N ALA A 347 14.15 5.20 0.10
CA ALA A 347 13.98 5.86 -1.21
C ALA A 347 12.51 6.06 -1.60
N GLU A 348 11.58 5.29 -1.04
CA GLU A 348 10.15 5.34 -1.36
C GLU A 348 9.42 6.45 -0.58
N ASP A 349 9.69 6.60 0.72
CA ASP A 349 9.25 7.75 1.51
C ASP A 349 9.77 9.06 0.92
N TYR A 350 10.98 9.04 0.37
CA TYR A 350 11.56 10.18 -0.34
C TYR A 350 10.71 10.60 -1.56
N VAL A 351 10.16 9.67 -2.34
CA VAL A 351 9.32 10.03 -3.51
C VAL A 351 7.96 10.57 -3.07
N ALA A 352 7.36 10.01 -2.01
CA ALA A 352 6.12 10.55 -1.46
C ALA A 352 6.30 11.96 -0.88
N ASN A 353 7.41 12.19 -0.15
CA ASN A 353 7.81 13.50 0.36
C ASN A 353 7.97 14.54 -0.76
N LEU A 354 8.58 14.14 -1.88
CA LEU A 354 8.82 15.02 -3.02
C LEU A 354 7.52 15.47 -3.68
N ILE A 355 6.59 14.55 -3.92
CA ILE A 355 5.42 14.81 -4.75
C ILE A 355 4.26 15.44 -3.95
N VAL A 356 3.93 14.89 -2.78
CA VAL A 356 2.79 15.40 -1.97
C VAL A 356 3.20 16.61 -1.14
N GLY A 357 4.45 16.67 -0.69
CA GLY A 357 5.03 17.83 -0.02
C GLY A 357 5.61 17.53 1.35
N ASN A 358 6.51 18.42 1.77
CA ASN A 358 7.20 18.35 3.06
C ASN A 358 6.78 19.47 4.02
N THR A 359 5.70 20.20 3.68
CA THR A 359 5.03 21.16 4.57
C THR A 359 3.51 21.02 4.54
N GLY A 360 2.83 21.45 5.60
CA GLY A 360 1.37 21.48 5.71
C GLY A 360 0.67 22.23 4.56
N PRO A 361 1.12 23.44 4.16
CA PRO A 361 0.57 24.13 2.98
C PRO A 361 0.67 23.37 1.67
N GLU A 362 1.57 22.39 1.55
CA GLU A 362 1.71 21.55 0.35
C GLU A 362 0.83 20.30 0.43
N VAL A 363 0.74 19.68 1.61
CA VAL A 363 0.00 18.44 1.84
C VAL A 363 -1.51 18.66 2.00
N MET A 364 -1.90 19.71 2.73
CA MET A 364 -3.31 20.03 3.04
C MET A 364 -4.19 20.20 1.80
N PRO A 365 -3.76 20.91 0.72
CA PRO A 365 -4.56 21.01 -0.50
C PRO A 365 -4.91 19.67 -1.14
N VAL A 366 -4.07 18.64 -0.95
CA VAL A 366 -4.30 17.31 -1.52
C VAL A 366 -5.06 16.45 -0.53
N LEU A 367 -4.45 16.10 0.61
CA LEU A 367 -5.05 15.13 1.53
C LEU A 367 -6.30 15.68 2.24
N GLY A 368 -6.37 17.00 2.47
CA GLY A 368 -7.55 17.65 3.05
C GLY A 368 -8.78 17.64 2.13
N ASN A 369 -8.60 17.42 0.83
CA ASN A 369 -9.69 17.30 -0.15
C ASN A 369 -9.82 15.87 -0.73
N ALA A 370 -9.08 14.90 -0.21
CA ALA A 370 -9.12 13.51 -0.66
C ALA A 370 -9.86 12.64 0.36
N PRO A 371 -11.09 12.16 0.08
CA PRO A 371 -11.81 11.25 0.98
C PRO A 371 -10.98 10.03 1.41
N GLY A 372 -10.18 9.45 0.51
CA GLY A 372 -9.28 8.35 0.82
C GLY A 372 -8.18 8.74 1.81
N GLY A 373 -7.58 9.92 1.64
CA GLY A 373 -6.61 10.48 2.58
C GLY A 373 -7.19 10.77 3.96
N LEU A 374 -8.42 11.30 4.02
CA LEU A 374 -9.13 11.56 5.28
C LEU A 374 -9.53 10.27 6.02
N GLN A 375 -9.74 9.17 5.31
CA GLN A 375 -9.98 7.84 5.90
C GLN A 375 -8.71 7.21 6.50
N LEU A 376 -7.53 7.83 6.38
CA LEU A 376 -6.36 7.43 7.16
C LEU A 376 -6.39 8.00 8.59
N LEU A 377 -7.15 9.06 8.85
CA LEU A 377 -7.20 9.70 10.17
C LEU A 377 -7.71 8.72 11.23
N PRO A 378 -7.25 8.84 12.50
CA PRO A 378 -7.76 8.05 13.60
C PRO A 378 -9.30 8.00 13.67
N SER A 379 -9.86 6.80 13.70
CA SER A 379 -11.30 6.60 13.89
C SER A 379 -11.71 6.80 15.36
N ILE A 380 -13.01 6.75 15.67
CA ILE A 380 -13.49 6.68 17.05
C ILE A 380 -12.87 5.46 17.78
N GLY A 381 -12.69 4.33 17.09
CA GLY A 381 -12.08 3.13 17.64
C GLY A 381 -10.60 3.28 18.00
N TYR A 382 -9.93 4.32 17.51
CA TYR A 382 -8.55 4.66 17.90
C TYR A 382 -8.43 5.10 19.36
N GLY A 383 -9.54 5.58 19.95
CA GLY A 383 -9.63 5.92 21.36
C GLY A 383 -9.34 7.40 21.66
N ALA A 384 -9.44 7.73 22.94
CA ALA A 384 -9.30 9.08 23.46
C ALA A 384 -7.82 9.50 23.63
N ASN A 385 -7.61 10.82 23.79
CA ASN A 385 -6.36 11.42 24.28
C ASN A 385 -5.09 11.20 23.42
N TRP A 386 -5.21 10.91 22.13
CA TRP A 386 -4.05 10.75 21.25
C TRP A 386 -3.44 12.08 20.78
N LEU A 387 -4.21 13.17 20.72
CA LEU A 387 -3.68 14.52 20.52
C LEU A 387 -3.46 15.17 21.88
N LYS A 388 -2.22 15.52 22.20
CA LYS A 388 -1.83 16.11 23.48
C LYS A 388 -1.16 17.46 23.27
N ILE A 389 -1.46 18.39 24.15
CA ILE A 389 -0.79 19.68 24.25
C ILE A 389 -0.18 19.74 25.64
N THR A 390 1.14 19.90 25.72
CA THR A 390 1.88 19.91 26.98
C THR A 390 2.61 21.24 27.19
N ASP A 391 2.90 21.59 28.42
CA ASP A 391 3.85 22.67 28.73
C ASP A 391 5.31 22.25 28.44
N GLU A 392 6.27 23.13 28.75
CA GLU A 392 7.70 22.84 28.58
C GLU A 392 8.22 21.68 29.43
N ARG A 393 7.57 21.44 30.59
CA ARG A 393 7.93 20.44 31.60
C ARG A 393 7.27 19.08 31.31
N GLY A 394 6.35 19.02 30.34
CA GLY A 394 5.62 17.83 29.95
C GLY A 394 4.27 17.66 30.66
N SER A 395 3.82 18.64 31.46
CA SER A 395 2.48 18.61 32.06
C SER A 395 1.43 18.76 30.96
N VAL A 396 0.40 17.92 30.99
CA VAL A 396 -0.69 17.97 30.00
C VAL A 396 -1.58 19.18 30.26
N LEU A 397 -1.62 20.10 29.29
CA LEU A 397 -2.52 21.26 29.29
C LEU A 397 -3.85 20.93 28.60
N LYS A 398 -3.82 20.06 27.59
CA LYS A 398 -5.01 19.59 26.88
C LYS A 398 -4.79 18.20 26.29
N GLN A 399 -5.84 17.39 26.23
CA GLN A 399 -5.83 16.10 25.54
C GLN A 399 -7.17 15.85 24.84
N LEU A 400 -7.09 15.29 23.63
CA LEU A 400 -8.22 15.09 22.72
C LEU A 400 -8.01 13.80 21.90
N PRO A 401 -9.06 13.22 21.32
CA PRO A 401 -10.46 13.53 21.60
C PRO A 401 -10.85 13.01 22.98
N SER A 402 -11.94 13.54 23.54
CA SER A 402 -12.64 12.89 24.65
C SER A 402 -13.42 11.67 24.14
N ALA A 403 -14.09 11.77 22.98
CA ALA A 403 -14.86 10.68 22.39
C ALA A 403 -14.79 10.65 20.85
N ASP A 404 -15.00 11.79 20.18
CA ASP A 404 -15.18 11.87 18.74
C ASP A 404 -14.14 12.80 18.08
N PRO A 405 -13.08 12.24 17.46
CA PRO A 405 -12.06 13.08 16.85
C PRO A 405 -12.54 13.86 15.64
N TYR A 406 -13.66 13.48 14.99
CA TYR A 406 -14.18 14.20 13.83
C TYR A 406 -14.74 15.56 14.22
N ALA A 407 -15.53 15.61 15.30
CA ALA A 407 -16.08 16.87 15.80
C ALA A 407 -15.03 17.64 16.63
N GLU A 408 -14.27 16.94 17.46
CA GLU A 408 -13.40 17.55 18.46
C GLU A 408 -12.06 18.02 17.88
N ILE A 409 -11.57 17.43 16.78
CA ILE A 409 -10.26 17.74 16.19
C ILE A 409 -10.39 18.05 14.70
N TYR A 410 -10.92 17.13 13.91
CA TYR A 410 -10.78 17.19 12.45
C TYR A 410 -11.62 18.27 11.81
N SER A 411 -12.80 18.55 12.37
CA SER A 411 -13.68 19.60 11.89
C SER A 411 -13.39 20.95 12.56
N ARG A 412 -12.38 21.08 13.41
CA ARG A 412 -12.10 22.34 14.08
C ARG A 412 -11.24 23.24 13.18
N SER A 413 -11.72 24.46 12.98
CA SER A 413 -10.99 25.55 12.27
C SER A 413 -10.92 26.84 13.08
N ASP A 414 -11.48 26.80 14.29
CA ASP A 414 -11.62 27.89 15.26
C ASP A 414 -10.51 27.85 16.35
N VAL A 415 -9.68 26.81 16.32
CA VAL A 415 -8.56 26.60 17.25
C VAL A 415 -7.29 26.23 16.46
N TRP A 416 -6.14 26.67 16.95
CA TRP A 416 -4.86 26.51 16.24
C TRP A 416 -4.39 25.05 16.13
N TRP A 417 -4.80 24.18 17.06
CA TRP A 417 -4.46 22.76 17.04
C TRP A 417 -5.47 21.92 16.24
N GLY A 418 -6.55 22.52 15.72
CA GLY A 418 -7.50 21.81 14.85
C GLY A 418 -6.85 21.34 13.56
N LEU A 419 -7.46 20.38 12.86
CA LEU A 419 -6.92 19.91 11.58
C LEU A 419 -7.10 20.92 10.44
N LEU A 420 -8.25 21.61 10.37
CA LEU A 420 -8.58 22.42 9.19
C LEU A 420 -7.86 23.76 9.21
N ARG A 421 -7.04 23.98 8.18
CA ARG A 421 -6.44 25.27 7.84
C ARG A 421 -7.15 25.85 6.61
N GLN A 422 -8.13 26.72 6.82
CA GLN A 422 -8.97 27.24 5.73
C GLN A 422 -8.17 27.88 4.60
N ASN A 423 -7.10 28.60 4.95
CA ASN A 423 -6.18 29.25 4.03
C ASN A 423 -5.28 28.28 3.24
N TRP A 424 -5.14 27.02 3.67
CA TRP A 424 -4.34 26.02 2.96
C TRP A 424 -5.18 25.05 2.13
N LEU A 425 -6.47 24.89 2.45
CA LEU A 425 -7.30 23.84 1.86
C LEU A 425 -7.58 24.03 0.37
N ASN A 426 -7.73 25.26 -0.14
CA ASN A 426 -8.18 25.47 -1.51
C ASN A 426 -7.41 26.56 -2.30
N PRO A 427 -6.08 26.43 -2.45
CA PRO A 427 -5.27 27.39 -3.20
C PRO A 427 -5.64 27.49 -4.69
N ALA A 428 -6.23 26.43 -5.28
CA ALA A 428 -6.69 26.42 -6.66
C ALA A 428 -8.09 26.98 -6.87
N ARG A 429 -8.82 27.30 -5.77
CA ARG A 429 -10.20 27.78 -5.79
C ARG A 429 -11.12 26.85 -6.58
N LEU A 430 -10.96 25.55 -6.39
CA LEU A 430 -11.85 24.55 -6.96
C LEU A 430 -13.24 24.66 -6.32
N PRO A 431 -14.33 24.55 -7.09
CA PRO A 431 -15.69 24.66 -6.55
C PRO A 431 -16.05 23.48 -5.63
N THR A 432 -15.34 22.35 -5.74
CA THR A 432 -15.57 21.10 -4.99
C THR A 432 -14.55 20.87 -3.87
N ALA A 433 -13.89 21.93 -3.40
CA ALA A 433 -12.84 21.87 -2.39
C ALA A 433 -12.98 22.99 -1.35
N GLY A 434 -12.31 22.84 -0.20
CA GLY A 434 -12.37 23.81 0.89
C GLY A 434 -13.07 23.26 2.14
N ALA A 435 -13.15 24.09 3.18
CA ALA A 435 -13.52 23.65 4.52
C ALA A 435 -14.87 22.93 4.60
N ASP A 436 -15.89 23.40 3.88
CA ASP A 436 -17.22 22.79 3.91
C ASP A 436 -17.24 21.42 3.24
N TYR A 437 -16.57 21.28 2.08
CA TYR A 437 -16.39 20.00 1.41
C TYR A 437 -15.56 19.04 2.26
N THR A 438 -14.45 19.50 2.85
CA THR A 438 -13.64 18.68 3.76
C THR A 438 -14.45 18.22 4.96
N ARG A 439 -15.28 19.08 5.57
CA ARG A 439 -16.20 18.68 6.66
C ARG A 439 -17.19 17.62 6.21
N GLN A 440 -17.70 17.70 4.99
CA GLN A 440 -18.57 16.67 4.43
C GLN A 440 -17.82 15.34 4.25
N TYR A 441 -16.63 15.38 3.67
CA TYR A 441 -15.78 14.19 3.54
C TYR A 441 -15.41 13.59 4.90
N LEU A 442 -15.18 14.40 5.94
CA LEU A 442 -14.96 13.93 7.30
C LEU A 442 -16.20 13.23 7.88
N LYS A 443 -17.42 13.73 7.62
CA LYS A 443 -18.66 13.03 8.00
C LYS A 443 -18.77 11.67 7.31
N ASP A 444 -18.40 11.60 6.04
CA ASP A 444 -18.48 10.35 5.28
C ASP A 444 -17.37 9.37 5.67
N ALA A 445 -16.17 9.86 5.99
CA ALA A 445 -15.10 9.06 6.60
C ALA A 445 -15.52 8.50 7.96
N ARG A 446 -16.22 9.28 8.79
CA ARG A 446 -16.81 8.81 10.07
C ARG A 446 -17.79 7.66 9.86
N LYS A 447 -18.74 7.82 8.94
CA LYS A 447 -19.71 6.75 8.59
C LYS A 447 -18.99 5.50 8.07
N PHE A 448 -18.01 5.67 7.19
CA PHE A 448 -17.22 4.57 6.66
C PHE A 448 -16.47 3.80 7.77
N HIS A 449 -15.76 4.51 8.66
CA HIS A 449 -15.06 3.88 9.78
C HIS A 449 -16.02 3.15 10.73
N GLN A 450 -17.17 3.75 11.04
CA GLN A 450 -18.19 3.12 11.87
C GLN A 450 -18.75 1.85 11.20
N SER A 451 -19.02 1.88 9.89
CA SER A 451 -19.51 0.70 9.17
C SER A 451 -18.49 -0.44 9.12
N LEU A 452 -17.19 -0.14 9.08
CA LEU A 452 -16.14 -1.15 9.07
C LEU A 452 -15.73 -1.59 10.47
N ALA A 453 -16.15 -0.90 11.53
CA ALA A 453 -15.70 -1.18 12.90
C ALA A 453 -15.94 -2.65 13.27
N GLY A 454 -14.86 -3.35 13.62
CA GLY A 454 -14.89 -4.79 13.92
C GLY A 454 -15.21 -5.71 12.74
N PHE A 455 -15.47 -5.21 11.53
CA PHE A 455 -15.73 -6.04 10.35
C PHE A 455 -14.42 -6.49 9.69
N TYR A 456 -14.26 -7.81 9.59
CA TYR A 456 -13.17 -8.50 8.92
C TYR A 456 -13.71 -9.77 8.25
N HIS A 457 -13.06 -10.22 7.17
CA HIS A 457 -13.39 -11.49 6.55
C HIS A 457 -13.14 -12.64 7.54
N PRO A 458 -14.00 -13.67 7.62
CA PRO A 458 -13.85 -14.75 8.62
C PRO A 458 -12.57 -15.60 8.47
N CYS A 459 -12.00 -15.62 7.27
CA CYS A 459 -10.70 -16.21 6.98
C CYS A 459 -9.69 -15.09 6.68
N SER A 460 -9.24 -14.41 7.73
CA SER A 460 -8.25 -13.33 7.65
C SER A 460 -6.96 -13.69 8.39
N TYR A 461 -5.84 -13.33 7.78
CA TYR A 461 -4.49 -13.36 8.36
C TYR A 461 -3.90 -11.96 8.29
N ALA A 462 -3.02 -11.61 9.24
CA ALA A 462 -2.33 -10.33 9.20
C ALA A 462 -0.88 -10.40 9.64
N HIS A 463 -0.06 -9.54 9.04
CA HIS A 463 1.27 -9.20 9.52
C HIS A 463 1.41 -7.68 9.62
N TYR A 464 2.11 -7.19 10.63
CA TYR A 464 2.32 -5.76 10.84
C TYR A 464 3.50 -5.47 11.76
N GLY A 465 4.07 -4.26 11.63
CA GLY A 465 5.18 -3.80 12.44
C GLY A 465 4.75 -3.33 13.84
N CYS A 466 5.47 -3.79 14.85
CA CYS A 466 5.33 -3.41 16.25
C CYS A 466 6.72 -3.19 16.87
N ASP A 467 7.53 -2.33 16.25
CA ASP A 467 8.94 -2.16 16.61
C ASP A 467 9.17 -0.87 17.41
N ASN A 468 9.81 -1.00 18.57
CA ASN A 468 10.22 0.15 19.38
C ASN A 468 11.35 0.97 18.73
N ASN A 469 12.06 0.42 17.74
CA ASN A 469 13.07 1.13 16.97
C ASN A 469 12.49 1.81 15.72
N ARG A 470 11.23 1.52 15.36
CA ARG A 470 10.52 2.16 14.24
C ARG A 470 9.33 2.93 14.80
N LYS A 471 9.64 4.06 15.44
CA LYS A 471 8.65 4.88 16.14
C LYS A 471 7.60 5.44 15.17
N ALA A 472 6.33 5.38 15.56
CA ALA A 472 5.20 5.94 14.83
C ALA A 472 4.37 6.87 15.72
N PHE A 473 3.58 7.75 15.11
CA PHE A 473 2.68 8.64 15.83
C PHE A 473 1.46 7.88 16.35
N GLN A 474 1.58 7.26 17.52
CA GLN A 474 0.39 6.84 18.25
C GLN A 474 -0.27 8.06 18.87
N ASN A 475 0.53 8.85 19.59
CA ASN A 475 0.15 10.17 20.09
C ASN A 475 0.83 11.25 19.25
N VAL A 476 0.13 12.37 19.02
CA VAL A 476 0.73 13.60 18.50
C VAL A 476 0.80 14.59 19.66
N VAL A 477 2.01 15.04 19.99
CA VAL A 477 2.24 15.95 21.11
C VAL A 477 2.68 17.31 20.58
N TRP A 478 1.90 18.35 20.86
CA TRP A 478 2.32 19.74 20.74
C TRP A 478 2.94 20.20 22.05
N LYS A 479 4.23 20.55 22.04
CA LYS A 479 4.91 21.14 23.19
C LYS A 479 4.79 22.66 23.12
N LEU A 480 4.10 23.25 24.09
CA LEU A 480 3.95 24.69 24.26
C LEU A 480 5.04 25.26 25.15
N LYS A 481 5.71 26.28 24.64
CA LYS A 481 6.69 27.11 25.33
C LYS A 481 6.05 28.40 25.82
N GLY A 482 6.30 28.71 27.10
CA GLY A 482 5.81 29.89 27.81
C GLY A 482 4.78 29.54 28.89
N ASN A 483 4.50 30.52 29.77
CA ASN A 483 3.61 30.32 30.92
C ASN A 483 2.13 30.43 30.49
N ILE A 484 1.58 29.33 29.97
CA ILE A 484 0.21 29.23 29.43
C ILE A 484 -0.61 28.31 30.34
N LYS A 485 -1.76 28.79 30.80
CA LYS A 485 -2.70 27.97 31.58
C LYS A 485 -3.60 27.13 30.67
N PRO A 486 -4.10 25.95 31.11
CA PRO A 486 -4.98 25.09 30.32
C PRO A 486 -6.17 25.82 29.67
N GLU A 487 -6.82 26.72 30.40
CA GLU A 487 -7.98 27.50 29.94
C GLU A 487 -7.65 28.50 28.80
N GLN A 488 -6.37 28.83 28.61
CA GLN A 488 -5.93 29.78 27.59
C GLN A 488 -5.57 29.10 26.26
N VAL A 489 -5.30 27.79 26.26
CA VAL A 489 -4.72 27.05 25.12
C VAL A 489 -5.49 27.26 23.82
N ASP A 490 -6.83 27.21 23.85
CA ASP A 490 -7.65 27.30 22.64
C ASP A 490 -7.68 28.73 22.05
N SER A 491 -7.42 29.75 22.89
CA SER A 491 -7.54 31.17 22.54
C SER A 491 -6.25 31.81 22.01
N LEU A 492 -5.15 31.05 21.91
CA LEU A 492 -3.86 31.57 21.47
C LEU A 492 -3.94 32.09 20.03
N ALA A 493 -3.62 33.37 19.84
CA ALA A 493 -3.63 34.02 18.54
C ALA A 493 -2.37 33.68 17.75
N VAL A 494 -2.53 32.92 16.67
CA VAL A 494 -1.44 32.55 15.75
C VAL A 494 -0.89 33.79 15.07
N THR A 495 0.42 33.98 15.17
CA THR A 495 1.15 35.05 14.47
C THR A 495 1.89 34.52 13.26
N LEU A 496 2.51 33.34 13.40
CA LEU A 496 3.26 32.69 12.33
C LEU A 496 3.12 31.16 12.47
N GLU A 497 2.90 30.47 11.36
CA GLU A 497 2.93 29.01 11.27
C GLU A 497 3.84 28.63 10.10
N ASP A 498 4.87 27.82 10.37
CA ASP A 498 5.92 27.49 9.39
C ASP A 498 5.53 26.34 8.45
N GLY A 499 4.39 25.70 8.71
CA GLY A 499 3.94 24.52 7.99
C GLY A 499 4.80 23.27 8.21
N LYS A 500 5.72 23.28 9.17
CA LYS A 500 6.60 22.15 9.54
C LYS A 500 6.39 21.70 10.98
N GLY A 501 5.26 22.12 11.57
CA GLY A 501 4.89 21.75 12.94
C GLY A 501 5.42 22.71 13.99
N LYS A 502 5.76 23.95 13.63
CA LYS A 502 6.02 25.04 14.57
C LYS A 502 5.07 26.21 14.37
N ILE A 503 4.51 26.70 15.46
CA ILE A 503 3.59 27.83 15.50
C ILE A 503 4.07 28.83 16.55
N HIS A 504 4.13 30.10 16.19
CA HIS A 504 4.38 31.20 17.11
C HIS A 504 3.10 31.98 17.37
N PHE A 505 2.87 32.33 18.64
CA PHE A 505 1.69 33.07 19.06
C PHE A 505 2.05 34.44 19.61
N ARG A 506 1.08 35.34 19.53
CA ARG A 506 1.16 36.70 20.05
C ARG A 506 1.24 36.69 21.58
N GLY A 507 2.04 37.60 22.14
CA GLY A 507 2.06 37.86 23.58
C GLY A 507 0.88 38.68 24.10
N PRO A 508 0.58 38.60 25.40
CA PRO A 508 -0.41 39.48 26.03
C PRO A 508 -0.01 40.95 25.84
N GLY A 509 -0.94 41.80 25.40
CA GLY A 509 -0.72 43.24 25.24
C GLY A 509 0.06 43.68 24.00
N THR A 510 0.39 42.77 23.06
CA THR A 510 1.06 43.14 21.81
C THR A 510 0.06 43.66 20.77
N ASP A 511 0.09 44.96 20.45
CA ASP A 511 -0.64 45.51 19.30
C ASP A 511 0.22 45.42 18.02
N LEU A 512 -0.30 44.74 17.00
CA LEU A 512 0.36 44.57 15.69
C LEU A 512 -0.39 45.33 14.57
N SER A 513 -1.41 46.12 14.90
CA SER A 513 -2.25 46.84 13.93
C SER A 513 -1.47 47.82 13.03
N GLN A 514 -0.29 48.28 13.47
CA GLN A 514 0.57 49.21 12.73
C GLN A 514 1.90 48.60 12.23
N ALA A 515 2.12 47.29 12.37
CA ALA A 515 3.36 46.66 11.95
C ALA A 515 3.47 46.62 10.41
N ARG A 516 4.29 47.51 9.83
CA ARG A 516 4.52 47.62 8.36
C ARG A 516 5.71 46.78 7.84
N ALA A 517 6.40 46.03 8.71
CA ALA A 517 7.60 45.24 8.39
C ALA A 517 7.60 43.87 9.09
N ALA A 518 8.64 43.05 8.85
CA ALA A 518 8.84 41.75 9.51
C ALA A 518 8.67 41.86 11.03
N ILE A 519 7.82 40.98 11.59
CA ILE A 519 7.43 41.01 13.01
C ILE A 519 8.68 40.77 13.87
N PRO A 520 9.06 41.69 14.77
CA PRO A 520 10.25 41.55 15.61
C PRO A 520 10.13 40.33 16.54
N ILE A 521 11.25 39.64 16.79
CA ILE A 521 11.29 38.39 17.58
C ILE A 521 10.70 38.58 18.99
N GLN A 522 10.78 39.79 19.56
CA GLN A 522 10.19 40.13 20.86
C GLN A 522 8.64 40.12 20.89
N ALA A 523 7.96 40.06 19.74
CA ALA A 523 6.49 39.95 19.67
C ALA A 523 5.96 38.50 19.84
N PHE A 524 6.85 37.49 19.84
CA PHE A 524 6.49 36.09 20.05
C PHE A 524 6.69 35.71 21.52
N ALA A 525 5.60 35.64 22.30
CA ALA A 525 5.66 35.22 23.70
C ALA A 525 5.56 33.71 23.89
N TYR A 526 4.97 33.02 22.91
CA TYR A 526 4.67 31.59 23.00
C TYR A 526 5.01 30.87 21.69
N GLU A 527 5.41 29.60 21.80
CA GLU A 527 5.70 28.72 20.66
C GLU A 527 5.07 27.34 20.90
N ALA A 528 4.44 26.74 19.91
CA ALA A 528 4.06 25.33 19.90
C ALA A 528 4.90 24.58 18.88
N THR A 529 5.45 23.43 19.27
CA THR A 529 6.17 22.55 18.35
C THR A 529 5.68 21.10 18.44
N ILE A 530 5.34 20.48 17.31
CA ILE A 530 5.03 19.03 17.23
C ILE A 530 6.29 18.24 17.60
N GLN A 531 6.15 17.32 18.55
CA GLN A 531 7.24 16.45 18.97
C GLN A 531 7.40 15.24 18.02
N PRO A 532 8.61 14.65 17.92
CA PRO A 532 8.82 13.41 17.17
C PRO A 532 7.95 12.24 17.66
N PRO A 533 7.72 11.20 16.83
CA PRO A 533 6.97 10.02 17.24
C PRO A 533 7.71 9.26 18.35
N ALA A 534 6.97 8.67 19.29
CA ALA A 534 7.54 8.03 20.48
C ALA A 534 7.13 6.57 20.67
N GLU A 535 6.01 6.13 20.08
CA GLU A 535 5.44 4.81 20.30
C GLU A 535 5.86 3.80 19.23
N ALA A 536 5.81 2.52 19.56
CA ALA A 536 6.16 1.44 18.63
C ALA A 536 5.25 1.41 17.41
N GLY A 537 5.78 1.01 16.26
CA GLY A 537 5.05 0.86 15.02
C GLY A 537 5.95 0.44 13.87
N ASP A 538 5.63 0.93 12.68
CA ASP A 538 6.39 0.73 11.44
C ASP A 538 6.81 2.06 10.79
N GLN A 539 6.92 3.13 11.58
CA GLN A 539 7.09 4.55 11.17
C GLN A 539 5.82 5.28 10.71
N THR A 540 4.86 4.59 10.10
CA THR A 540 3.59 5.22 9.66
C THR A 540 2.43 4.81 10.55
N VAL A 541 2.26 3.51 10.77
CA VAL A 541 1.17 2.90 11.54
C VAL A 541 1.67 2.58 12.95
N PRO A 542 1.05 3.16 13.98
CA PRO A 542 1.36 2.80 15.35
C PRO A 542 0.81 1.41 15.68
N MET A 543 1.52 0.72 16.57
CA MET A 543 1.13 -0.60 17.07
C MET A 543 -0.31 -0.62 17.59
N LEU A 544 -0.78 0.46 18.24
CA LEU A 544 -2.18 0.60 18.70
C LEU A 544 -3.20 0.30 17.59
N SER A 545 -2.97 0.87 16.41
CA SER A 545 -3.86 0.73 15.26
C SER A 545 -3.76 -0.66 14.65
N ALA A 546 -2.53 -1.15 14.47
CA ALA A 546 -2.31 -2.46 13.88
C ALA A 546 -2.83 -3.60 14.77
N ASP A 547 -2.68 -3.50 16.09
CA ASP A 547 -3.15 -4.47 17.09
C ASP A 547 -4.67 -4.59 17.17
N ASP A 548 -5.43 -3.67 16.56
CA ASP A 548 -6.89 -3.81 16.46
C ASP A 548 -7.29 -5.11 15.75
N GLN A 549 -6.49 -5.52 14.76
CA GLN A 549 -6.63 -6.80 14.08
C GLN A 549 -6.55 -7.97 15.05
N SER A 550 -5.57 -7.96 15.96
CA SER A 550 -5.43 -8.99 17.00
C SER A 550 -6.55 -8.90 18.03
N ARG A 551 -6.90 -7.70 18.50
CA ARG A 551 -7.95 -7.48 19.52
C ARG A 551 -9.33 -7.87 19.02
N SER A 552 -9.57 -7.84 17.71
CA SER A 552 -10.84 -8.25 17.11
C SER A 552 -11.21 -9.73 17.38
N GLY A 553 -10.22 -10.59 17.64
CA GLY A 553 -10.41 -12.03 17.82
C GLY A 553 -10.86 -12.78 16.55
N LYS A 554 -10.96 -12.11 15.40
CA LYS A 554 -11.49 -12.70 14.14
C LYS A 554 -10.42 -13.34 13.25
N PHE A 555 -9.16 -12.98 13.46
CA PHE A 555 -8.05 -13.43 12.61
C PHE A 555 -7.66 -14.87 12.91
N LYS A 556 -7.46 -15.66 11.86
CA LYS A 556 -6.96 -17.03 11.93
C LYS A 556 -5.47 -17.09 12.24
N GLY A 557 -4.73 -16.02 11.96
CA GLY A 557 -3.32 -15.88 12.31
C GLY A 557 -2.85 -14.44 12.28
N ILE A 558 -2.08 -14.06 13.30
CA ILE A 558 -1.45 -12.75 13.45
C ILE A 558 0.06 -12.94 13.57
N PHE A 559 0.81 -12.12 12.83
CA PHE A 559 2.26 -11.98 12.91
C PHE A 559 2.61 -10.56 13.37
N ARG A 560 3.05 -10.42 14.62
CA ARG A 560 3.46 -9.14 15.23
C ARG A 560 4.96 -9.00 15.03
N GLN A 561 5.37 -8.28 13.99
CA GLN A 561 6.72 -8.30 13.47
C GLN A 561 7.53 -7.04 13.82
N THR A 562 8.84 -7.11 13.77
CA THR A 562 9.76 -5.97 13.97
C THR A 562 10.73 -5.81 12.82
N GLY A 563 11.50 -4.71 12.73
CA GLY A 563 12.67 -4.62 11.86
C GLY A 563 12.46 -4.08 10.44
N TYR A 564 11.25 -3.70 10.06
CA TYR A 564 10.97 -3.07 8.77
C TYR A 564 10.21 -1.74 8.92
N GLU A 565 10.36 -0.90 7.92
CA GLU A 565 9.54 0.30 7.71
C GLU A 565 8.27 -0.08 6.94
N HIS A 566 7.20 0.69 7.11
CA HIS A 566 5.87 0.47 6.55
C HIS A 566 5.87 0.21 5.05
N GLN A 567 6.40 1.14 4.26
CA GLN A 567 6.38 1.10 2.80
C GLN A 567 7.27 -0.04 2.27
N ALA A 568 8.40 -0.30 2.92
CA ALA A 568 9.30 -1.40 2.59
C ALA A 568 8.92 -2.76 3.24
N SER A 569 7.74 -2.91 3.85
CA SER A 569 7.38 -4.09 4.65
C SER A 569 7.49 -5.42 3.90
N TYR A 570 7.11 -5.46 2.63
CA TYR A 570 7.22 -6.65 1.78
C TYR A 570 8.66 -6.97 1.32
N LYS A 571 9.65 -6.13 1.60
CA LYS A 571 11.07 -6.45 1.40
C LYS A 571 11.62 -7.36 2.50
N ASP A 572 10.93 -7.44 3.65
CA ASP A 572 11.31 -8.30 4.76
C ASP A 572 10.95 -9.77 4.53
N ALA A 573 11.89 -10.67 4.78
CA ALA A 573 11.70 -12.10 4.55
C ALA A 573 10.60 -12.72 5.44
N ARG A 574 10.36 -12.20 6.65
CA ARG A 574 9.33 -12.70 7.57
C ARG A 574 7.95 -12.31 7.09
N THR A 575 7.79 -11.09 6.58
CA THR A 575 6.56 -10.63 5.94
C THR A 575 6.17 -11.55 4.77
N VAL A 576 7.14 -11.95 3.99
CA VAL A 576 6.93 -12.80 2.80
C VAL A 576 6.62 -14.23 3.18
N ALA A 577 7.37 -14.79 4.14
CA ALA A 577 7.12 -16.12 4.66
C ALA A 577 5.72 -16.22 5.29
N SER A 578 5.34 -15.25 6.13
CA SER A 578 4.00 -15.19 6.74
C SER A 578 2.88 -14.98 5.72
N THR A 579 3.12 -14.23 4.64
CA THR A 579 2.16 -14.05 3.54
C THR A 579 1.93 -15.34 2.76
N LEU A 580 3.00 -16.02 2.34
CA LEU A 580 2.92 -17.32 1.66
C LEU A 580 2.26 -18.38 2.55
N TYR A 581 2.67 -18.43 3.83
CA TYR A 581 2.05 -19.30 4.83
C TYR A 581 0.53 -19.10 4.88
N SER A 582 0.11 -17.84 4.99
CA SER A 582 -1.31 -17.46 5.09
C SER A 582 -2.08 -17.82 3.82
N ILE A 583 -1.52 -17.58 2.63
CA ILE A 583 -2.15 -17.95 1.36
C ILE A 583 -2.37 -19.46 1.27
N ILE A 584 -1.39 -20.29 1.66
CA ILE A 584 -1.56 -21.75 1.68
C ILE A 584 -2.63 -22.18 2.69
N GLN A 585 -2.65 -21.57 3.87
CA GLN A 585 -3.67 -21.85 4.89
C GLN A 585 -5.09 -21.44 4.45
N ILE A 586 -5.21 -20.40 3.63
CA ILE A 586 -6.47 -19.99 3.00
C ILE A 586 -6.82 -20.98 1.89
N ALA A 587 -5.90 -21.24 0.96
CA ALA A 587 -6.12 -22.07 -0.22
C ALA A 587 -6.54 -23.51 0.13
N LYS A 588 -5.99 -24.10 1.19
CA LYS A 588 -6.39 -25.46 1.63
C LYS A 588 -7.84 -25.56 2.12
N GLN A 589 -8.47 -24.43 2.46
CA GLN A 589 -9.87 -24.38 2.86
C GLN A 589 -10.82 -24.38 1.66
N MET A 590 -10.28 -24.25 0.43
CA MET A 590 -11.08 -24.25 -0.78
C MET A 590 -11.85 -25.56 -0.92
N LYS A 591 -13.18 -25.43 -0.95
CA LYS A 591 -14.10 -26.51 -1.34
C LYS A 591 -14.63 -26.17 -2.72
N TRP A 592 -14.26 -26.99 -3.68
CA TRP A 592 -14.76 -26.93 -5.04
C TRP A 592 -16.12 -27.63 -5.07
N GLU A 593 -17.18 -26.93 -5.51
CA GLU A 593 -18.47 -27.53 -5.93
C GLU A 593 -18.28 -28.83 -6.77
N SER A 594 -19.19 -29.80 -6.69
CA SER A 594 -19.11 -30.97 -7.59
C SER A 594 -19.34 -30.53 -9.05
N ALA A 595 -18.63 -31.17 -9.99
CA ALA A 595 -18.81 -30.93 -11.42
C ALA A 595 -20.16 -31.44 -11.91
#